data_AF-A0AAV9F2Q6-F1
#
_entry.id   AF-A0AAV9F2Q6-F1
#
_cell.length_a   1.000
_cell.length_b   1.000
_cell.length_c   1.000
_cell.angle_alpha   90.00
_cell.angle_beta   90.00
_cell.angle_gamma   90.00
#
_symmetry.space_group_name_H-M   'P 1'
#
loop_
_entity.id
_entity.type
_entity.pdbx_description
1 polymer ?
#
loop_
_entity_poly.entity_id
_entity_poly.type
_entity_poly.pdbx_seq_one_letter_code
_entity_poly.pdbx_strand_id
1 'polypeptide(L)'
;MTTENPNFNKPVFANRFLRALSRIRRNRPNNNSNPSSLRRRSKKIKIAAYASMASAAAGSNKAWTRALIRRLRNRRRPRSSLHHRVVVRETEPVGRVNELRRLVPGGRGMDFDTLLDETAHYMQCLSAQVALMQSIADSIIMD
;
A
#
# COMPACT_ATOMS: atom_id res chain seq x y z
N MET A 1 -25.54 -6.20 4.27
CA MET A 1 -24.85 -6.17 5.58
C MET A 1 -23.38 -5.89 5.36
N THR A 2 -22.97 -4.62 5.44
CA THR A 2 -21.56 -4.23 5.37
C THR A 2 -20.93 -4.51 6.73
N THR A 3 -20.19 -5.60 6.84
CA THR A 3 -19.36 -5.87 8.03
C THR A 3 -18.23 -4.83 8.04
N GLU A 4 -18.50 -3.65 8.62
CA GLU A 4 -17.48 -2.65 8.88
C GLU A 4 -16.51 -3.26 9.89
N ASN A 5 -15.37 -3.75 9.40
CA ASN A 5 -14.31 -4.26 10.25
C ASN A 5 -13.79 -3.07 11.11
N PRO A 6 -13.91 -3.10 12.44
CA PRO A 6 -13.63 -1.96 13.33
C PRO A 6 -12.15 -1.51 13.35
N ASN A 7 -11.28 -2.21 12.63
CA ASN A 7 -9.83 -2.07 12.73
C ASN A 7 -9.19 -1.15 11.66
N PHE A 8 -9.94 -0.73 10.62
CA PHE A 8 -9.43 0.22 9.61
C PHE A 8 -10.13 1.57 9.69
N ASN A 9 -9.40 2.57 10.19
CA ASN A 9 -9.93 3.92 10.31
C ASN A 9 -9.87 4.67 8.96
N LYS A 10 -10.91 4.48 8.13
CA LYS A 10 -11.11 5.15 6.82
C LYS A 10 -10.94 6.68 6.90
N PRO A 11 -11.54 7.42 7.84
CA PRO A 11 -11.38 8.88 7.89
C PRO A 11 -9.96 9.31 8.29
N VAL A 12 -9.28 8.58 9.16
CA VAL A 12 -7.85 8.85 9.46
C VAL A 12 -6.98 8.59 8.24
N PHE A 13 -7.24 7.51 7.51
CA PHE A 13 -6.55 7.23 6.24
C PHE A 13 -6.76 8.37 5.24
N ALA A 14 -8.01 8.77 4.99
CA ALA A 14 -8.38 9.85 4.09
C ALA A 14 -7.66 11.16 4.45
N ASN A 15 -7.79 11.60 5.70
CA ASN A 15 -7.19 12.83 6.19
C ASN A 15 -5.66 12.83 6.06
N ARG A 16 -5.00 11.73 6.42
CA ARG A 16 -3.53 11.61 6.28
C ARG A 16 -3.11 11.63 4.81
N PHE A 17 -3.86 10.95 3.94
CA PHE A 17 -3.55 10.91 2.51
C PHE A 17 -3.76 12.26 1.83
N LEU A 18 -4.88 12.95 2.08
CA LEU A 18 -5.15 14.29 1.56
C LEU A 18 -4.08 15.30 2.03
N ARG A 19 -3.69 15.26 3.31
CA ARG A 19 -2.58 16.09 3.83
C ARG A 19 -1.27 15.80 3.08
N ALA A 20 -0.98 14.54 2.79
CA ALA A 20 0.21 14.16 2.03
C ALA A 20 0.14 14.60 0.55
N LEU A 21 -1.04 14.49 -0.09
CA LEU A 21 -1.27 14.98 -1.44
C LEU A 21 -1.07 16.50 -1.54
N SER A 22 -1.58 17.27 -0.59
CA SER A 22 -1.39 18.72 -0.53
C SER A 22 0.10 19.10 -0.43
N ARG A 23 0.91 18.32 0.30
CA ARG A 23 2.37 18.50 0.36
C ARG A 23 3.06 18.16 -0.96
N ILE A 24 2.64 17.08 -1.62
CA ILE A 24 3.20 16.69 -2.94
C ILE A 24 2.87 17.75 -3.99
N ARG A 25 1.65 18.30 -3.97
CA ARG A 25 1.21 19.38 -4.85
C ARG A 25 2.01 20.67 -4.63
N ARG A 26 2.27 21.04 -3.37
CA ARG A 26 3.09 22.22 -3.03
C ARG A 26 4.55 22.11 -3.47
N ASN A 27 5.14 20.92 -3.37
CA ASN A 27 6.53 20.68 -3.78
C ASN A 27 6.68 20.36 -5.29
N ARG A 28 5.80 20.92 -6.13
CA ARG A 28 5.80 20.72 -7.59
C ARG A 28 6.85 21.64 -8.22
N PRO A 29 7.93 21.11 -8.83
CA PRO A 29 8.84 21.95 -9.61
C PRO A 29 8.10 22.50 -10.83
N ASN A 30 8.42 23.74 -11.21
CA ASN A 30 7.76 24.47 -12.31
C ASN A 30 7.87 23.76 -13.68
N ASN A 31 8.80 22.80 -13.82
CA ASN A 31 9.08 22.11 -15.08
C ASN A 31 8.31 20.77 -15.17
N ASN A 32 7.02 20.87 -15.51
CA ASN A 32 6.05 19.79 -15.35
C ASN A 32 5.81 18.94 -16.62
N SER A 33 6.52 19.24 -17.71
CA SER A 33 6.39 18.60 -19.03
C SER A 33 7.31 17.38 -19.22
N ASN A 34 8.25 17.13 -18.29
CA ASN A 34 9.15 15.98 -18.40
C ASN A 34 8.45 14.68 -17.94
N PRO A 35 8.33 13.63 -18.77
CA PRO A 35 7.76 12.33 -18.38
C PRO A 35 8.39 11.73 -17.12
N SER A 36 9.68 12.01 -16.88
CA SER A 36 10.37 11.58 -15.67
C SER A 36 9.86 12.27 -14.39
N SER A 37 9.37 13.52 -14.48
CA SER A 37 8.80 14.26 -13.35
C SER A 37 7.42 13.72 -12.98
N LEU A 38 6.60 13.34 -13.97
CA LEU A 38 5.32 12.66 -13.76
C LEU A 38 5.51 11.31 -13.08
N ARG A 39 6.43 10.47 -13.58
CA ARG A 39 6.72 9.17 -12.96
C ARG A 39 7.21 9.30 -11.51
N ARG A 40 8.04 10.32 -11.21
CA ARG A 40 8.48 10.63 -9.85
C ARG A 40 7.31 11.04 -8.96
N ARG A 41 6.39 11.86 -9.48
CA ARG A 41 5.18 12.30 -8.76
C ARG A 41 4.24 11.13 -8.48
N SER A 42 3.93 10.30 -9.47
CA SER A 42 3.09 9.10 -9.27
C SER A 42 3.70 8.14 -8.26
N LYS A 43 5.03 7.99 -8.26
CA LYS A 43 5.75 7.21 -7.23
C LYS A 43 5.58 7.81 -5.83
N LYS A 44 5.65 9.14 -5.67
CA LYS A 44 5.41 9.83 -4.38
C LYS A 44 3.98 9.64 -3.90
N ILE A 45 2.99 9.77 -4.79
CA ILE A 45 1.58 9.57 -4.49
C ILE A 45 1.34 8.13 -4.01
N LYS A 46 1.84 7.14 -4.75
CA LYS A 46 1.75 5.72 -4.37
C LYS A 46 2.35 5.44 -2.98
N ILE A 47 3.51 6.02 -2.70
CA ILE A 47 4.17 5.89 -1.39
C ILE A 47 3.32 6.54 -0.29
N ALA A 48 2.80 7.75 -0.52
CA ALA A 48 1.96 8.46 0.43
C ALA A 48 0.68 7.67 0.73
N ALA A 49 0.05 7.07 -0.29
CA ALA A 49 -1.14 6.24 -0.13
C ALA A 49 -0.84 5.04 0.78
N TYR A 50 0.22 4.28 0.49
CA TYR A 50 0.62 3.14 1.33
C TYR A 50 1.02 3.55 2.76
N ALA A 51 1.71 4.68 2.93
CA ALA A 51 2.10 5.16 4.25
C ALA A 51 0.89 5.57 5.09
N SER A 52 -0.07 6.29 4.49
CA SER A 52 -1.30 6.69 5.16
C SER A 52 -2.18 5.49 5.51
N MET A 53 -2.28 4.52 4.60
CA MET A 53 -3.04 3.28 4.81
C MET A 53 -2.44 2.44 5.95
N ALA A 54 -1.12 2.19 5.92
CA ALA A 54 -0.44 1.46 6.98
C ALA A 54 -0.55 2.15 8.34
N SER A 55 -0.50 3.49 8.33
CA SER A 55 -0.66 4.30 9.54
C SER A 55 -2.06 4.23 10.14
N ALA A 56 -3.11 4.19 9.31
CA ALA A 56 -4.49 4.07 9.76
C ALA A 56 -4.80 2.66 10.30
N ALA A 57 -4.10 1.65 9.77
CA ALA A 57 -4.17 0.27 10.26
C ALA A 57 -3.25 0.01 11.46
N ALA A 58 -2.28 0.88 11.78
CA ALA A 58 -1.27 0.62 12.81
C ALA A 58 -1.84 0.46 14.24
N GLY A 59 -3.08 0.90 14.49
CA GLY A 59 -3.79 0.66 15.75
C GLY A 59 -4.17 -0.81 15.99
N SER A 60 -4.10 -1.66 14.96
CA SER A 60 -4.53 -3.07 15.02
C SER A 60 -3.40 -4.09 15.26
N ASN A 61 -2.22 -3.64 15.72
CA ASN A 61 -1.00 -4.45 15.94
C ASN A 61 -0.59 -5.37 14.77
N LYS A 62 -0.92 -5.00 13.53
CA LYS A 62 -0.67 -5.85 12.37
C LYS A 62 0.79 -5.83 11.94
N ALA A 63 1.39 -7.00 11.75
CA ALA A 63 2.76 -7.18 11.30
C ALA A 63 3.01 -6.59 9.90
N TRP A 64 2.02 -6.67 9.00
CA TRP A 64 2.11 -6.11 7.65
C TRP A 64 2.25 -4.58 7.65
N THR A 65 1.63 -3.89 8.62
CA THR A 65 1.73 -2.42 8.72
C THR A 65 3.15 -1.99 9.03
N ARG A 66 3.79 -2.65 10.01
CA ARG A 66 5.18 -2.43 10.41
C ARG A 66 6.15 -2.77 9.28
N ALA A 67 5.93 -3.91 8.61
CA ALA A 67 6.74 -4.32 7.47
C ALA A 67 6.64 -3.33 6.30
N LEU A 68 5.44 -2.83 6.01
CA LEU A 68 5.20 -1.85 4.95
C LEU A 68 5.86 -0.50 5.28
N ILE A 69 5.71 0.02 6.50
CA ILE A 69 6.36 1.26 6.94
C ILE A 69 7.89 1.13 6.85
N ARG A 70 8.47 0.01 7.32
CA ARG A 70 9.91 -0.27 7.20
C ARG A 70 10.36 -0.29 5.74
N ARG A 71 9.57 -0.95 4.87
CA ARG A 71 9.84 -0.99 3.42
C ARG A 71 9.83 0.40 2.81
N LEU A 72 8.90 1.28 3.20
CA LEU A 72 8.80 2.64 2.70
C LEU A 72 9.96 3.54 3.19
N ARG A 73 10.39 3.40 4.45
CA ARG A 73 11.57 4.11 5.00
C ARG A 73 12.88 3.68 4.32
N ASN A 74 13.06 2.39 4.09
CA ASN A 74 14.31 1.83 3.59
C ASN A 74 14.48 1.94 2.05
N ARG A 75 13.58 2.64 1.34
CA ARG A 75 13.63 2.83 -0.12
C ARG A 75 14.82 3.64 -0.63
N ARG A 76 15.60 4.28 0.25
CA ARG A 76 16.80 5.07 -0.09
C ARG A 76 18.08 4.24 -0.19
N ARG A 77 18.10 2.99 0.28
CA ARG A 77 19.23 2.09 0.07
C ARG A 77 18.99 1.33 -1.24
N PRO A 78 19.89 1.40 -2.24
CA PRO A 78 19.82 0.49 -3.36
C PRO A 78 20.05 -0.91 -2.78
N ARG A 79 18.98 -1.71 -2.70
CA ARG A 79 19.16 -3.14 -2.57
C ARG A 79 19.29 -3.64 -3.99
N SER A 80 20.41 -4.30 -4.25
CA SER A 80 20.61 -5.20 -5.38
C SER A 80 19.30 -5.88 -5.74
N SER A 81 19.03 -5.85 -7.04
CA SER A 81 17.93 -6.50 -7.73
C SER A 81 17.49 -7.82 -7.08
N LEU A 82 16.25 -7.84 -6.56
CA LEU A 82 15.43 -9.03 -6.65
C LEU A 82 14.42 -8.79 -7.78
N HIS A 83 14.94 -8.69 -9.00
CA HIS A 83 14.18 -9.10 -10.16
C HIS A 83 14.14 -10.62 -10.11
N HIS A 84 13.04 -11.17 -9.62
CA HIS A 84 12.69 -12.54 -9.93
C HIS A 84 11.43 -12.49 -10.77
N ARG A 85 11.60 -12.81 -12.06
CA ARG A 85 10.52 -13.10 -12.99
C ARG A 85 9.62 -14.11 -12.30
N VAL A 86 8.33 -13.85 -12.35
CA VAL A 86 7.30 -14.82 -12.00
C VAL A 86 7.43 -15.95 -13.03
N VAL A 87 8.14 -17.01 -12.66
CA VAL A 87 8.00 -18.30 -13.32
C VAL A 87 6.90 -19.00 -12.52
N VAL A 88 5.69 -18.94 -13.07
CA VAL A 88 4.58 -19.75 -12.59
C VAL A 88 4.90 -21.19 -12.94
N ARG A 89 4.96 -22.06 -11.93
CA ARG A 89 4.54 -23.46 -11.97
C ARG A 89 4.78 -24.09 -10.59
N GLU A 90 3.69 -24.33 -9.87
CA GLU A 90 3.38 -25.57 -9.16
C GLU A 90 2.06 -25.40 -8.42
N THR A 91 1.07 -26.18 -8.84
CA THR A 91 -0.29 -26.27 -8.31
C THR A 91 -0.32 -27.10 -7.02
N GLU A 92 0.52 -26.77 -6.04
CA GLU A 92 0.49 -27.39 -4.70
C GLU A 92 0.03 -26.36 -3.66
N PRO A 93 -0.67 -26.77 -2.59
CA PRO A 93 -1.10 -25.86 -1.51
C PRO A 93 0.08 -25.05 -0.94
N VAL A 94 1.25 -25.68 -0.83
CA VAL A 94 2.50 -25.06 -0.39
C VAL A 94 2.97 -23.96 -1.35
N GLY A 95 2.77 -24.13 -2.66
CA GLY A 95 3.08 -23.14 -3.68
C GLY A 95 2.25 -21.86 -3.53
N ARG A 96 0.93 -22.01 -3.33
CA ARG A 96 0.00 -20.88 -3.14
C ARG A 96 0.28 -20.11 -1.85
N VAL A 97 0.58 -20.81 -0.75
CA VAL A 97 0.96 -20.15 0.51
C VAL A 97 2.27 -19.37 0.34
N ASN A 98 3.26 -19.94 -0.34
CA ASN A 98 4.52 -19.24 -0.62
C ASN A 98 4.34 -18.01 -1.51
N GLU A 99 3.38 -18.03 -2.43
CA GLU A 99 2.99 -16.85 -3.19
C GLU A 99 2.37 -15.78 -2.30
N LEU A 100 1.43 -16.17 -1.43
CA LEU A 100 0.78 -15.25 -0.50
C LEU A 100 1.79 -14.57 0.44
N ARG A 101 2.77 -15.33 0.96
CA ARG A 101 3.90 -14.81 1.77
C ARG A 101 4.72 -13.74 1.06
N ARG A 102 4.77 -13.75 -0.28
CA ARG A 102 5.47 -12.76 -1.10
C ARG A 102 4.61 -11.51 -1.34
N LEU A 103 3.29 -11.66 -1.37
CA LEU A 103 2.33 -10.57 -1.60
C LEU A 103 2.07 -9.75 -0.33
N VAL A 104 1.90 -10.40 0.82
CA VAL A 104 1.65 -9.75 2.10
C VAL A 104 2.95 -9.09 2.61
N PRO A 105 2.96 -7.78 2.93
CA PRO A 105 4.13 -7.15 3.53
C PRO A 105 4.56 -7.90 4.80
N GLY A 106 5.80 -8.40 4.84
CA GLY A 106 6.30 -9.16 6.00
C GLY A 106 5.90 -10.65 6.03
N GLY A 107 5.13 -11.14 5.05
CA GLY A 107 4.59 -12.50 5.03
C GLY A 107 5.62 -13.64 5.02
N ARG A 108 6.87 -13.39 4.62
CA ARG A 108 7.91 -14.42 4.55
C ARG A 108 8.24 -15.09 5.89
N GLY A 109 7.99 -14.41 7.02
CA GLY A 109 8.31 -14.92 8.35
C GLY A 109 7.08 -15.23 9.21
N MET A 110 5.86 -15.19 8.66
CA MET A 110 4.62 -15.45 9.41
C MET A 110 4.36 -16.96 9.53
N ASP A 111 3.67 -17.45 10.54
CA ASP A 111 3.03 -18.77 10.47
C ASP A 111 1.79 -18.71 9.55
N PHE A 112 1.15 -19.85 9.29
CA PHE A 112 0.02 -19.92 8.36
C PHE A 112 -1.21 -19.13 8.85
N ASP A 113 -1.56 -19.27 10.14
CA ASP A 113 -2.74 -18.62 10.72
C ASP A 113 -2.57 -17.11 10.76
N THR A 114 -1.41 -16.63 11.22
CA THR A 114 -1.06 -15.20 11.18
C THR A 114 -1.06 -14.67 9.74
N LEU A 115 -0.55 -15.44 8.77
CA LEU A 115 -0.54 -15.01 7.37
C LEU A 115 -1.95 -14.79 6.84
N LEU A 116 -2.90 -15.67 7.15
CA LEU A 116 -4.29 -15.53 6.70
C LEU A 116 -5.00 -14.32 7.34
N ASP A 117 -4.85 -14.13 8.65
CA ASP A 117 -5.45 -12.97 9.36
C ASP A 117 -4.86 -11.64 8.84
N GLU A 118 -3.54 -11.58 8.69
CA GLU A 118 -2.85 -10.41 8.12
C GLU A 118 -3.28 -10.16 6.67
N THR A 119 -3.51 -11.22 5.89
CA THR A 119 -4.00 -11.12 4.50
C THR A 119 -5.39 -10.54 4.45
N ALA A 120 -6.33 -11.06 5.24
CA ALA A 120 -7.71 -10.61 5.27
C ALA A 120 -7.78 -9.11 5.61
N HIS A 121 -7.03 -8.70 6.64
CA HIS A 121 -6.96 -7.29 7.02
C HIS A 121 -6.28 -6.43 5.95
N TYR A 122 -5.20 -6.92 5.32
CA TYR A 122 -4.51 -6.21 4.26
C TYR A 122 -5.40 -6.00 3.03
N MET A 123 -6.18 -7.01 2.62
CA MET A 123 -7.15 -6.91 1.52
C MET A 123 -8.21 -5.83 1.79
N GLN A 124 -8.76 -5.77 2.99
CA GLN A 124 -9.73 -4.73 3.35
C GLN A 124 -9.13 -3.32 3.26
N CYS A 125 -7.89 -3.16 3.73
CA CYS A 125 -7.17 -1.90 3.63
C CYS A 125 -6.91 -1.50 2.16
N LEU A 126 -6.56 -2.46 1.31
CA LEU A 126 -6.37 -2.24 -0.13
C LEU A 126 -7.68 -1.80 -0.80
N SER A 127 -8.79 -2.46 -0.50
CA SER A 127 -10.11 -2.08 -1.02
C SER A 127 -10.46 -0.65 -0.61
N ALA A 128 -10.22 -0.28 0.64
CA ALA A 128 -10.45 1.08 1.11
C ALA A 128 -9.50 2.10 0.47
N GLN A 129 -8.24 1.71 0.20
CA GLN A 129 -7.29 2.53 -0.56
C GLN A 129 -7.80 2.82 -1.97
N VAL A 130 -8.25 1.80 -2.69
CA VAL A 130 -8.79 1.95 -4.05
C VAL A 130 -10.04 2.82 -4.03
N ALA A 131 -11.00 2.54 -3.16
CA ALA A 131 -12.24 3.32 -3.05
C ALA A 131 -11.97 4.81 -2.77
N LEU A 132 -11.03 5.12 -1.87
CA LEU A 132 -10.64 6.51 -1.60
C LEU A 132 -10.01 7.17 -2.84
N MET A 133 -9.10 6.46 -3.52
CA MET A 133 -8.44 7.00 -4.71
C MET A 133 -9.43 7.24 -5.86
N GLN A 134 -10.43 6.36 -6.01
CA GLN A 134 -11.52 6.52 -6.96
C GLN A 134 -12.33 7.79 -6.64
N SER A 135 -12.80 7.93 -5.40
CA SER A 135 -13.58 9.10 -4.95
C SER A 135 -12.84 10.42 -5.16
N ILE A 136 -11.51 10.45 -4.94
CA ILE A 136 -10.70 11.64 -5.23
C ILE A 136 -10.59 11.91 -6.73
N ALA A 137 -10.50 10.87 -7.57
CA ALA A 137 -10.43 11.04 -9.02
C ALA A 137 -11.78 11.54 -9.57
N ASP A 138 -12.88 10.95 -9.10
CA ASP A 138 -14.24 11.32 -9.49
C ASP A 138 -14.55 12.77 -9.09
N SER A 139 -14.11 13.20 -7.89
CA SER A 139 -14.27 14.58 -7.44
C SER A 139 -13.43 15.60 -8.23
N ILE A 140 -12.45 15.15 -9.02
CA ILE A 140 -11.64 16.02 -9.89
C ILE A 140 -12.20 16.05 -11.32
N ILE A 141 -12.92 15.01 -11.74
CA ILE A 141 -13.51 14.90 -13.08
C ILE A 141 -14.87 15.62 -13.17
N MET A 142 -15.55 15.81 -12.04
CA MET A 142 -16.84 16.52 -11.97
C MET A 142 -16.71 18.04 -11.69
N ASP A 143 -15.50 18.58 -11.60
CA ASP A 143 -15.18 20.03 -11.55
C ASP A 143 -14.50 20.46 -12.86
#